data_AF-A0A852YTR0-F1
#
_entry.id   AF-A0A852YTR0-F1
#
_cell.length_a   1.000
_cell.length_b   1.000
_cell.length_c   1.000
_cell.angle_alpha   90.00
_cell.angle_beta   90.00
_cell.angle_gamma   90.00
#
_symmetry.space_group_name_H-M   'P 1'
#
loop_
_entity.id
_entity.type
_entity.pdbx_description
1 polymer ?
#
loop_
_entity_poly.entity_id
_entity_poly.type
_entity_poly.pdbx_seq_one_letter_code
_entity_poly.pdbx_strand_id
1 'polypeptide(L)'
;MLLVNAGRVLPFHELYAEIWPDGLPADPANALQVHLVRLRRQLESGEPGRELRITTAGPGLSLSLEPGELDLEVFSTCWQQARHLVRSEPRTAAEKLREARALEWARAGRRARPQPAAQGPWPSRPKRTVSR
;
A
#
# COMPACT_ATOMS: atom_id res chain seq x y z
N MET A 1 -3.54 1.38 4.20
CA MET A 1 -3.65 0.14 4.99
C MET A 1 -2.66 -0.97 4.61
N LEU A 2 -2.57 -1.42 3.36
CA LEU A 2 -1.70 -2.58 3.01
C LEU A 2 -0.20 -2.36 3.29
N LEU A 3 0.39 -1.23 2.88
CA LEU A 3 1.82 -0.93 3.12
C LEU A 3 2.17 -0.76 4.60
N VAL A 4 1.25 -0.16 5.38
CA VAL A 4 1.41 0.02 6.84
C VAL A 4 1.42 -1.33 7.56
N ASN A 5 0.71 -2.31 7.01
CA ASN A 5 0.61 -3.67 7.53
C ASN A 5 1.44 -4.67 6.70
N ALA A 6 2.49 -4.23 6.02
CA ALA A 6 3.37 -5.12 5.26
C ALA A 6 3.91 -6.25 6.17
N GLY A 7 3.94 -7.47 5.64
CA GLY A 7 4.31 -8.69 6.38
C GLY A 7 3.23 -9.23 7.32
N ARG A 8 2.06 -8.57 7.42
CA ARG A 8 0.93 -9.01 8.27
C ARG A 8 -0.28 -9.39 7.42
N VAL A 9 -1.08 -10.32 7.93
CA VAL A 9 -2.38 -10.66 7.36
C VAL A 9 -3.40 -9.60 7.79
N LEU A 10 -3.96 -8.89 6.83
CA LEU A 10 -5.04 -7.93 7.03
C LEU A 10 -6.39 -8.62 6.73
N PRO A 11 -7.30 -8.75 7.70
CA PRO A 11 -8.58 -9.40 7.51
C PRO A 11 -9.46 -8.70 6.46
N PHE A 12 -10.27 -9.47 5.73
CA PHE A 12 -11.17 -8.91 4.72
C PHE A 12 -12.18 -7.90 5.28
N HIS A 13 -12.70 -8.12 6.50
CA HIS A 13 -13.65 -7.20 7.09
C HIS A 13 -13.04 -5.80 7.38
N GLU A 14 -11.77 -5.73 7.76
CA GLU A 14 -11.05 -4.46 7.94
C GLU A 14 -10.76 -3.80 6.59
N LEU A 15 -10.34 -4.59 5.59
CA LEU A 15 -10.18 -4.10 4.22
C LEU A 15 -11.46 -3.51 3.67
N TYR A 16 -12.59 -4.17 3.91
CA TYR A 16 -13.90 -3.72 3.46
C TYR A 16 -14.35 -2.44 4.13
N ALA A 17 -14.17 -2.32 5.45
CA ALA A 17 -14.50 -1.12 6.20
C ALA A 17 -13.67 0.09 5.73
N GLU A 18 -12.40 -0.11 5.38
CA GLU A 18 -11.53 0.95 4.90
C GLU A 18 -11.81 1.35 3.43
N ILE A 19 -12.04 0.36 2.55
CA ILE A 19 -12.23 0.62 1.11
C ILE A 19 -13.64 1.17 0.82
N TRP A 20 -14.65 0.69 1.56
CA TRP A 20 -16.05 1.05 1.38
C TRP A 20 -16.70 1.48 2.69
N PRO A 21 -16.26 2.61 3.30
CA PRO A 21 -16.81 3.09 4.56
C PRO A 21 -18.31 3.43 4.47
N ASP A 22 -18.76 3.85 3.28
CA ASP A 22 -20.15 4.26 3.02
C ASP A 22 -21.08 3.10 2.63
N GLY A 23 -20.55 1.86 2.56
CA GLY A 23 -21.34 0.67 2.30
C GLY A 23 -20.75 -0.26 1.24
N LEU A 24 -20.88 -1.56 1.50
CA LEU A 24 -20.35 -2.62 0.67
C LEU A 24 -21.06 -2.73 -0.69
N PRO A 25 -20.32 -3.05 -1.78
CA PRO A 25 -20.94 -3.46 -3.03
C PRO A 25 -21.65 -4.81 -2.88
N ALA A 26 -22.45 -5.19 -3.88
CA ALA A 26 -23.20 -6.45 -3.88
C ALA A 26 -22.31 -7.70 -3.76
N ASP A 27 -21.09 -7.63 -4.28
CA ASP A 27 -20.05 -8.66 -4.12
C ASP A 27 -18.71 -7.98 -3.77
N PRO A 28 -18.39 -7.84 -2.47
CA PRO A 28 -17.15 -7.23 -1.99
C PRO A 28 -15.89 -7.99 -2.38
N ALA A 29 -15.97 -9.32 -2.50
CA ALA A 29 -14.83 -10.15 -2.85
C ALA A 29 -14.41 -9.91 -4.30
N ASN A 30 -15.37 -9.93 -5.23
CA ASN A 30 -15.11 -9.63 -6.63
C ASN A 30 -14.63 -8.17 -6.82
N ALA A 31 -15.27 -7.21 -6.13
CA ALA A 31 -14.86 -5.81 -6.19
C ALA A 31 -13.41 -5.63 -5.71
N LEU A 32 -13.02 -6.29 -4.61
CA LEU A 32 -11.67 -6.26 -4.08
C LEU A 32 -10.66 -6.85 -5.09
N GLN A 33 -10.99 -7.97 -5.73
CA GLN A 33 -10.14 -8.58 -6.74
C GLN A 33 -9.89 -7.64 -7.93
N VAL A 34 -10.91 -6.90 -8.38
CA VAL A 34 -10.76 -5.87 -9.43
C VAL A 34 -9.81 -4.75 -8.97
N HIS A 35 -9.92 -4.28 -7.73
CA HIS A 35 -9.01 -3.29 -7.17
C HIS A 35 -7.56 -3.80 -7.13
N LEU A 36 -7.34 -5.05 -6.71
CA LEU A 36 -6.01 -5.67 -6.66
C LEU A 36 -5.38 -5.82 -8.05
N VAL A 37 -6.15 -6.23 -9.06
CA VAL A 37 -5.65 -6.34 -10.44
C VAL A 37 -5.22 -4.98 -10.98
N ARG A 38 -6.02 -3.93 -10.74
CA ARG A 38 -5.67 -2.55 -11.15
C ARG A 38 -4.42 -2.06 -10.42
N LEU A 39 -4.31 -2.31 -9.12
CA LEU A 39 -3.16 -1.95 -8.30
C LEU A 39 -1.87 -2.61 -8.83
N ARG A 40 -1.91 -3.92 -9.10
CA ARG A 40 -0.75 -4.65 -9.65
C ARG A 40 -0.28 -4.06 -10.97
N ARG A 41 -1.20 -3.80 -11.90
CA ARG A 41 -0.89 -3.18 -13.20
C ARG A 41 -0.26 -1.79 -13.06
N GLN A 42 -0.77 -0.96 -12.16
CA GLN A 42 -0.22 0.38 -11.94
C GLN A 42 1.21 0.32 -11.42
N LEU A 43 1.51 -0.65 -10.55
CA LEU A 43 2.83 -0.81 -9.96
C LEU A 43 3.84 -1.40 -10.96
N GLU A 44 3.43 -2.41 -11.73
CA GLU A 44 4.22 -2.96 -12.84
C GLU A 44 4.57 -1.89 -13.89
N SER A 45 3.69 -0.92 -14.13
CA SER A 45 3.95 0.16 -15.09
C SER A 45 5.00 1.17 -14.63
N GLY A 46 5.20 1.30 -13.32
CA GLY A 46 6.19 2.21 -12.74
C GLY A 46 7.59 1.62 -12.70
N GLU A 47 7.69 0.31 -12.47
CA GLU A 47 8.95 -0.45 -12.40
C GLU A 47 8.73 -1.83 -13.02
N PRO A 48 8.98 -2.00 -14.33
CA PRO A 48 8.77 -3.26 -15.04
C PRO A 48 9.54 -4.41 -14.39
N GLY A 49 8.83 -5.49 -14.03
CA GLY A 49 9.40 -6.65 -13.34
C GLY A 49 9.32 -6.60 -11.82
N ARG A 50 8.85 -5.50 -11.24
CA ARG A 50 8.57 -5.41 -9.80
C ARG A 50 7.14 -5.84 -9.51
N GLU A 51 6.98 -7.12 -9.16
CA GLU A 51 5.68 -7.68 -8.77
C GLU A 51 5.44 -7.46 -7.27
N LEU A 52 4.33 -6.79 -6.91
CA LEU A 52 3.90 -6.78 -5.52
C LEU A 52 3.41 -8.17 -5.12
N ARG A 53 4.03 -8.70 -4.07
CA ARG A 53 3.71 -10.02 -3.50
C ARG A 53 2.48 -9.91 -2.59
N ILE A 54 1.34 -9.59 -3.19
CA ILE A 54 0.03 -9.64 -2.51
C ILE A 54 -0.52 -11.05 -2.62
N THR A 55 -0.71 -11.72 -1.49
CA THR A 55 -1.24 -13.08 -1.42
C THR A 55 -2.52 -13.13 -0.60
N THR A 56 -3.43 -14.03 -0.97
CA THR A 56 -4.56 -14.39 -0.12
C THR A 56 -4.05 -15.31 0.98
N ALA A 57 -4.25 -14.91 2.24
CA ALA A 57 -3.77 -15.64 3.41
C ALA A 57 -4.94 -15.84 4.39
N GLY A 58 -5.55 -17.03 4.34
CA GLY A 58 -6.73 -17.35 5.17
C GLY A 58 -7.88 -16.37 4.92
N PRO A 59 -8.46 -15.75 5.97
CA PRO A 59 -9.58 -14.81 5.84
C PRO A 59 -9.13 -13.37 5.48
N GLY A 60 -8.00 -13.20 4.80
CA GLY A 60 -7.44 -11.89 4.52
C GLY A 60 -6.40 -11.85 3.40
N LEU A 61 -5.73 -10.70 3.32
CA LEU A 61 -4.63 -10.45 2.38
C LEU A 61 -3.34 -10.18 3.15
N SER A 62 -2.21 -10.60 2.58
CA SER A 62 -0.89 -10.20 3.04
C SER A 62 -0.14 -9.53 1.89
N LEU A 63 0.65 -8.50 2.22
CA LEU A 63 1.61 -7.88 1.32
C LEU A 63 3.02 -8.19 1.83
N SER A 64 3.82 -8.89 1.03
CA SER A 64 5.24 -9.08 1.31
C SER A 64 6.09 -8.05 0.57
N LEU A 65 7.13 -7.57 1.24
CA LEU A 65 8.15 -6.64 0.74
C LEU A 65 9.53 -7.24 1.07
N GLU A 66 10.50 -7.09 0.16
CA GLU A 66 11.91 -7.34 0.47
C GLU A 66 12.47 -6.22 1.37
N PRO A 67 13.55 -6.50 2.12
CA PRO A 67 14.24 -5.49 2.91
C PRO A 67 14.62 -4.26 2.06
N GLY A 68 14.24 -3.08 2.54
CA GLY A 68 14.54 -1.82 1.88
C GLY A 68 13.59 -1.44 0.74
N GLU A 69 12.54 -2.23 0.47
CA GLU A 69 11.48 -1.84 -0.47
C GLU A 69 10.53 -0.78 0.10
N LEU A 70 10.49 -0.66 1.43
CA LEU A 70 9.70 0.34 2.14
C LEU A 70 10.63 1.43 2.69
N ASP A 71 10.46 2.66 2.22
CA ASP A 71 11.25 3.81 2.70
C ASP A 71 11.17 3.97 4.23
N LEU A 72 10.04 3.59 4.84
CA LEU A 72 9.87 3.59 6.29
C LEU A 72 10.81 2.62 7.02
N GLU A 73 11.12 1.46 6.43
CA GLU A 73 12.06 0.48 6.98
C GLU A 73 13.50 1.03 6.92
N VAL A 74 13.88 1.59 5.78
CA VAL A 74 15.20 2.22 5.60
C VAL A 74 15.36 3.40 6.55
N PHE A 75 14.34 4.27 6.65
CA PHE A 75 14.30 5.37 7.60
C PHE A 75 14.46 4.90 9.04
N SER A 76 13.69 3.88 9.43
CA SER A 76 13.73 3.32 10.79
C SER A 76 15.11 2.77 11.13
N THR A 77 15.75 2.10 10.17
CA THR A 77 17.11 1.56 10.31
C THR A 77 18.13 2.68 10.48
N CYS A 78 18.13 3.68 9.60
CA CYS A 78 19.03 4.84 9.71
C CYS A 78 18.84 5.60 11.03
N TRP A 79 17.58 5.74 11.48
CA TRP A 79 17.26 6.37 12.76
C TRP A 79 17.81 5.60 13.96
N GLN A 80 17.63 4.27 13.98
CA GLN A 80 18.18 3.42 15.04
C GLN A 80 19.72 3.50 15.08
N GLN A 81 20.39 3.43 13.92
CA GLN A 81 21.83 3.57 13.82
C GLN A 81 22.31 4.92 14.35
N ALA A 82 21.65 6.02 13.95
CA ALA A 82 21.98 7.35 14.44
C ALA A 82 21.85 7.46 15.98
N ARG A 83 20.81 6.86 16.56
CA ARG A 83 20.61 6.84 18.02
C ARG A 83 21.72 6.11 18.76
N HIS A 84 22.25 5.02 18.20
CA HIS A 84 23.38 4.29 18.81
C HIS A 84 24.68 5.09 18.71
N LEU A 85 24.89 5.79 17.59
CA LEU A 85 26.14 6.51 17.30
C LEU A 85 26.20 7.91 17.93
N VAL A 86 25.09 8.49 18.38
CA VAL A 86 25.04 9.90 18.79
C VAL A 86 26.03 10.27 19.90
N ARG A 87 26.41 9.32 20.77
CA ARG A 87 27.34 9.56 21.89
C ARG A 87 28.80 9.28 21.55
N SER A 88 29.07 8.33 20.66
CA SER A 88 30.43 7.91 20.29
C SER A 88 30.93 8.60 19.03
N GLU A 89 30.05 8.76 18.04
CA GLU A 89 30.38 9.18 16.68
C GLU A 89 29.32 10.15 16.12
N PRO A 90 29.28 11.40 16.62
CA PRO A 90 28.22 12.34 16.28
C PRO A 90 28.20 12.72 14.80
N ARG A 91 29.34 12.69 14.11
CA ARG A 91 29.42 12.93 12.66
C ARG A 91 28.74 11.81 11.86
N THR A 92 29.05 10.56 12.19
CA THR A 92 28.44 9.36 11.58
C THR A 92 26.94 9.30 11.88
N ALA A 93 26.52 9.66 13.11
CA ALA A 93 25.10 9.77 13.45
C ALA A 93 24.36 10.82 12.59
N ALA A 94 24.97 11.98 12.36
CA ALA A 94 24.40 13.03 11.52
C ALA A 94 24.33 12.60 10.04
N GLU A 95 25.28 11.81 9.55
CA GLU A 95 25.23 11.21 8.21
C GLU A 95 24.04 10.25 8.07
N LYS A 96 23.82 9.37 9.05
CA LYS A 96 22.65 8.48 9.05
C LYS A 96 21.32 9.22 9.08
N LEU A 97 21.21 10.34 9.79
CA LEU A 97 20.01 11.18 9.74
C LEU A 97 19.83 11.87 8.38
N ARG A 98 20.93 12.26 7.71
CA ARG A 98 20.86 12.83 6.35
C ARG A 98 20.44 11.78 5.32
N GLU A 99 20.97 10.56 5.41
CA GLU A 99 20.52 9.42 4.59
C GLU A 99 19.02 9.16 4.79
N ALA A 100 18.56 9.09 6.04
CA ALA A 100 17.14 8.90 6.37
C ALA A 100 16.25 9.99 5.76
N ARG A 101 16.67 11.26 5.85
CA ARG A 101 15.91 12.40 5.32
C ARG A 101 15.96 12.49 3.79
N ALA A 102 16.99 11.97 3.14
CA ALA A 102 17.06 11.93 1.68
C ALA A 102 16.00 10.98 1.06
N LEU A 103 15.47 10.05 1.86
CA LEU A 103 14.32 9.21 1.51
C LEU A 103 13.00 9.99 1.48
N GLU A 104 12.92 11.18 2.11
CA GLU A 104 11.77 12.07 1.99
C GLU A 104 11.71 12.67 0.57
N TRP A 105 11.16 11.89 -0.36
CA TRP A 105 10.44 12.38 -1.53
C TRP A 105 11.21 13.22 -2.56
N ALA A 106 12.52 13.00 -2.75
CA ALA A 106 13.26 13.56 -3.88
C ALA A 106 12.86 12.92 -5.24
N ARG A 107 11.57 12.94 -5.60
CA ARG A 107 10.92 12.93 -6.94
C ARG A 107 9.56 12.22 -7.02
N ALA A 108 9.10 11.52 -5.98
CA ALA A 108 7.83 10.78 -6.03
C ALA A 108 6.54 11.66 -6.07
N GLY A 109 6.67 13.00 -6.15
CA GLY A 109 5.54 13.93 -6.30
C GLY A 109 5.24 14.43 -7.73
N ARG A 110 6.08 14.14 -8.75
CA ARG A 110 5.88 14.74 -10.11
C ARG A 110 5.37 13.81 -11.21
N ARG A 111 5.18 12.50 -10.97
CA ARG A 111 4.62 11.56 -11.97
C ARG A 111 3.43 10.74 -11.50
N ALA A 112 3.33 10.44 -10.21
CA ALA A 112 2.17 9.74 -9.66
C ALA A 112 1.07 10.75 -9.30
N ARG A 113 0.48 11.42 -10.30
CA ARG A 113 -0.86 11.97 -10.09
C ARG A 113 -1.76 10.73 -10.03
N PRO A 114 -2.38 10.38 -8.88
CA PRO A 114 -3.41 9.36 -8.91
C PRO A 114 -4.44 9.84 -9.92
N GLN A 115 -4.59 9.10 -11.01
CA GLN A 115 -5.70 9.34 -11.92
C GLN A 115 -6.94 9.17 -11.05
N PRO A 116 -7.82 10.19 -10.94
CA PRO A 116 -9.05 10.02 -10.18
C PRO A 116 -9.68 8.75 -10.69
N ALA A 117 -9.91 7.78 -9.79
CA ALA A 117 -10.64 6.57 -10.10
C ALA A 117 -11.83 7.02 -10.94
N ALA A 118 -11.85 6.59 -12.20
CA ALA A 118 -12.80 7.09 -13.17
C ALA A 118 -14.17 7.15 -12.51
N GLN A 119 -14.67 8.37 -12.33
CA GLN A 119 -16.02 8.67 -11.86
C GLN A 119 -16.98 8.24 -12.98
N GLY A 120 -17.02 6.95 -13.25
CA GLY A 120 -18.01 6.31 -14.09
C GLY A 120 -19.16 5.87 -13.18
N PRO A 121 -20.42 6.00 -13.62
CA PRO A 121 -21.55 5.62 -12.80
C PRO A 121 -21.44 4.14 -12.46
N TRP A 122 -21.52 3.83 -11.16
CA TRP A 122 -21.64 2.47 -10.66
C TRP A 122 -22.83 1.78 -11.34
N PRO A 123 -22.71 0.52 -11.80
CA PRO A 123 -23.86 -0.19 -12.34
C PRO A 123 -24.94 -0.24 -11.27
N SER A 124 -26.06 0.44 -11.55
CA SER A 124 -27.21 0.53 -10.67
C SER A 124 -27.79 -0.87 -10.43
N ARG A 125 -28.22 -1.10 -9.18
CA ARG A 125 -28.82 -2.34 -8.67
C ARG A 125 -29.71 -3.05 -9.71
N PRO A 126 -29.62 -4.38 -9.89
CA PRO A 126 -30.63 -5.09 -10.66
C PRO A 126 -31.97 -5.00 -9.92
N LYS A 127 -32.99 -4.48 -10.60
CA LYS A 127 -34.37 -4.47 -10.10
C LYS A 127 -34.83 -5.92 -9.99
N ARG A 128 -35.12 -6.39 -8.78
CA ARG A 128 -35.82 -7.66 -8.54
C ARG A 128 -37.21 -7.57 -9.16
N THR A 129 -37.39 -8.18 -10.33
CA THR A 129 -38.71 -8.59 -10.79
C THR A 129 -39.11 -9.83 -10.02
N VAL A 130 -39.98 -9.66 -9.04
CA VAL A 130 -40.81 -10.76 -8.53
C VAL A 130 -41.96 -10.88 -9.51
N SER A 131 -41.91 -11.90 -10.36
CA SER A 131 -43.07 -12.33 -11.14
C SER A 131 -43.89 -13.30 -10.30
N ARG A 132 -45.19 -13.04 -10.26
CA ARG A 132 -46.24 -13.77 -9.54
C ARG A 132 -46.87 -14.81 -10.46
#